data_AF-A0A9E2IZY5-F1
#
_entry.id   AF-A0A9E2IZY5-F1
#
_cell.length_a   1.000
_cell.length_b   1.000
_cell.length_c   1.000
_cell.angle_alpha   90.00
_cell.angle_beta   90.00
_cell.angle_gamma   90.00
#
_symmetry.space_group_name_H-M   'P 1'
#
loop_
_entity.id
_entity.type
_entity.pdbx_description
1 polymer ?
#
loop_
_entity_poly.entity_id
_entity_poly.type
_entity_poly.pdbx_seq_one_letter_code
_entity_poly.pdbx_strand_id
1 'polypeptide(L)'
;MRLNRQFGKGIAGIFVLIMIFTGCGKKGDPLPPRARLPAAIADLSASAVPEGIVLTWSLTGPIDGGGFRIIRSETAAGNACPGCPQDYRTLVTLAVADDRLGREGGGRFRYVDAAVAAGFFYSYRVAVRDHSGHYGEESNEAGAFRSLR
;
A
#
# COMPACT_ATOMS: atom_id res chain seq x y z
N MET A 1 16.00 56.91 67.43
CA MET A 1 14.68 56.45 66.97
C MET A 1 14.85 55.86 65.58
N ARG A 2 14.60 54.56 65.40
CA ARG A 2 15.03 53.78 64.24
C ARG A 2 14.22 54.15 62.98
N LEU A 3 14.95 54.51 61.93
CA LEU A 3 14.45 54.85 60.61
C LEU A 3 13.95 53.59 59.87
N ASN A 4 12.80 53.77 59.24
CA ASN A 4 12.25 53.03 58.09
C ASN A 4 11.82 51.55 58.24
N ARG A 5 10.56 51.41 58.67
CA ARG A 5 9.69 50.26 58.45
C ARG A 5 9.17 50.27 56.99
N GLN A 6 10.03 50.01 56.00
CA GLN A 6 9.62 49.87 54.58
C GLN A 6 10.15 48.61 53.87
N PHE A 7 11.00 47.82 54.54
CA PHE A 7 11.62 46.62 53.95
C PHE A 7 10.66 45.42 53.75
N GLY A 8 9.42 45.49 54.24
CA GLY A 8 8.48 44.37 54.19
C GLY A 8 7.60 44.29 52.93
N LYS A 9 7.49 45.38 52.16
CA LYS A 9 6.55 45.44 51.01
C LYS A 9 7.20 45.10 49.66
N GLY A 10 8.52 45.24 49.53
CA GLY A 10 9.23 44.92 48.29
C GLY A 10 9.43 43.42 48.05
N ILE A 11 9.54 42.62 49.12
CA ILE A 11 9.85 41.19 49.04
C ILE A 11 8.62 40.37 48.59
N ALA A 12 7.40 40.79 48.98
CA ALA A 12 6.16 40.09 48.64
C ALA A 12 5.77 40.23 47.15
N GLY A 13 6.15 41.33 46.48
CA GLY A 13 5.84 41.54 45.06
C GLY A 13 6.72 40.72 44.12
N ILE A 14 7.96 40.42 44.52
CA ILE A 14 8.95 39.72 43.69
C ILE A 14 8.71 38.19 43.69
N PHE A 15 8.21 37.64 44.80
CA PHE A 15 7.96 36.20 44.90
C PHE A 15 6.73 35.74 44.10
N VAL A 16 5.75 36.62 43.88
CA VAL A 16 4.54 36.33 43.08
C VAL A 16 4.82 36.35 41.56
N LEU A 17 5.81 37.13 41.11
CA LEU A 17 6.15 37.26 39.69
C LEU A 17 6.91 36.05 39.13
N ILE A 18 7.59 35.26 39.98
CA ILE A 18 8.43 34.12 39.57
C ILE A 18 7.59 32.84 39.34
N MET A 19 6.38 32.75 39.89
CA MET A 19 5.53 31.54 39.78
C MET A 19 4.78 31.40 38.44
N ILE A 20 4.88 32.36 37.52
CA ILE A 20 4.10 32.37 36.27
C ILE A 20 4.86 31.67 35.11
N PHE A 21 6.11 31.24 35.31
CA PHE A 21 6.95 30.65 34.25
C PHE A 21 7.20 29.13 34.37
N THR A 22 6.41 28.40 35.16
CA THR A 22 6.48 26.91 35.22
C THR A 22 5.48 26.24 34.28
N GLY A 23 5.38 26.73 33.04
CA GLY A 23 4.72 26.01 31.96
C GLY A 23 5.67 24.99 31.34
N CYS A 24 5.62 23.72 31.77
CA CYS A 24 6.25 22.62 31.04
C CYS A 24 5.48 22.38 29.73
N GLY A 25 5.86 23.12 28.68
CA GLY A 25 5.39 22.90 27.33
C GLY A 25 5.94 21.58 26.80
N LYS A 26 5.31 20.46 27.13
CA LYS A 26 5.62 19.17 26.49
C LYS A 26 5.03 19.23 25.09
N LYS A 27 5.85 19.68 24.13
CA LYS A 27 5.55 19.58 22.70
C LYS A 27 5.47 18.08 22.40
N GLY A 28 4.26 17.55 22.34
CA GLY A 28 4.06 16.15 21.96
C GLY A 28 4.70 15.91 20.60
N ASP A 29 5.35 14.76 20.44
CA ASP A 29 5.94 14.40 19.16
C ASP A 29 4.85 14.47 18.09
N PRO A 30 5.08 15.18 16.97
CA PRO A 30 4.11 15.19 15.89
C PRO A 30 3.90 13.73 15.46
N LEU A 31 2.66 13.27 15.49
CA LEU A 31 2.36 11.96 14.93
C LEU A 31 2.81 11.98 13.47
N PRO A 32 3.67 11.04 13.03
CA PRO A 32 4.05 10.96 11.63
C PRO A 32 2.76 10.84 10.80
N PRO A 33 2.66 11.56 9.67
CA PRO A 33 1.55 11.40 8.75
C PRO A 33 1.40 9.92 8.44
N ARG A 34 0.23 9.33 8.74
CA ARG A 34 -0.04 7.95 8.35
C ARG A 34 0.07 7.90 6.83
N ALA A 35 1.05 7.16 6.32
CA ALA A 35 1.15 6.89 4.89
C ALA A 35 -0.18 6.26 4.46
N ARG A 36 -0.94 6.98 3.63
CA ARG A 36 -2.15 6.43 3.03
C ARG A 36 -1.69 5.47 1.95
N LEU A 37 -1.68 4.19 2.28
CA LEU A 37 -1.43 3.15 1.27
C LEU A 37 -2.50 3.25 0.18
N PRO A 38 -2.16 2.97 -1.08
CA PRO A 38 -3.15 2.93 -2.15
C PRO A 38 -4.24 1.90 -1.85
N ALA A 39 -5.48 2.23 -2.21
CA ALA A 39 -6.61 1.31 -2.04
C ALA A 39 -6.40 0.02 -2.83
N ALA A 40 -6.96 -1.09 -2.32
CA ALA A 40 -6.98 -2.35 -3.03
C ALA A 40 -7.68 -2.20 -4.39
N ILE A 41 -7.11 -2.85 -5.40
CA ILE A 41 -7.75 -2.99 -6.71
C ILE A 41 -8.94 -3.95 -6.56
N ALA A 42 -10.13 -3.52 -6.96
CA ALA A 42 -11.36 -4.30 -6.76
C ALA A 42 -11.83 -5.05 -8.01
N ASP A 43 -11.28 -4.73 -9.19
CA ASP A 43 -11.76 -5.20 -10.49
C ASP A 43 -10.70 -6.01 -11.26
N LEU A 44 -9.76 -6.65 -10.56
CA LEU A 44 -8.79 -7.53 -11.23
C LEU A 44 -9.53 -8.67 -11.94
N SER A 45 -9.20 -8.85 -13.21
CA SER A 45 -9.71 -9.93 -14.06
C SER A 45 -8.57 -10.67 -14.74
N ALA A 46 -8.76 -11.98 -14.94
CA ALA A 46 -7.83 -12.86 -15.62
C ALA A 46 -8.57 -13.61 -16.74
N SER A 47 -8.00 -13.64 -17.95
CA SER A 47 -8.59 -14.32 -19.09
C SER A 47 -7.53 -15.09 -19.88
N ALA A 48 -7.81 -16.36 -20.20
CA ALA A 48 -6.91 -17.18 -21.00
C ALA A 48 -7.08 -16.87 -22.49
N VAL A 49 -5.96 -16.55 -23.15
CA VAL A 49 -5.87 -16.27 -24.59
C VAL A 49 -4.78 -17.15 -25.21
N PRO A 50 -4.65 -17.24 -26.55
CA PRO A 50 -3.61 -18.05 -27.18
C PRO A 50 -2.19 -17.70 -26.69
N GLU A 51 -1.91 -16.42 -26.48
CA GLU A 51 -0.59 -15.89 -26.10
C GLU A 51 -0.23 -16.11 -24.62
N GLY A 52 -1.21 -16.34 -23.74
CA GLY A 52 -0.96 -16.37 -22.31
C GLY A 52 -2.21 -16.25 -21.45
N ILE A 53 -2.07 -15.70 -20.25
CA ILE A 53 -3.17 -15.17 -19.45
C ILE A 53 -3.08 -13.65 -19.43
N VAL A 54 -4.18 -13.02 -19.79
CA VAL A 54 -4.38 -11.58 -19.79
C VAL A 54 -4.90 -11.16 -18.44
N LEU A 55 -4.17 -10.28 -17.77
CA LEU A 55 -4.61 -9.59 -16.57
C LEU A 55 -5.01 -8.17 -16.91
N THR A 56 -6.17 -7.74 -16.41
CA THR A 56 -6.65 -6.36 -16.54
C THR A 56 -7.21 -5.87 -15.23
N TRP A 57 -6.94 -4.61 -14.89
CA TRP A 57 -7.46 -3.95 -13.70
C TRP A 57 -7.50 -2.44 -13.88
N SER A 58 -8.25 -1.73 -13.03
CA SER A 58 -8.24 -0.28 -12.98
C SER A 58 -7.73 0.25 -11.65
N LEU A 59 -7.23 1.49 -11.68
CA LEU A 59 -6.82 2.20 -10.47
C LEU A 59 -7.57 3.53 -10.39
N THR A 60 -8.31 3.72 -9.29
CA THR A 60 -9.02 4.96 -8.98
C THR A 60 -8.15 5.86 -8.13
N GLY A 61 -7.21 6.56 -8.77
CA GLY A 61 -6.35 7.53 -8.10
C GLY A 61 -4.98 7.67 -8.75
N PRO A 62 -4.24 8.74 -8.43
CA PRO A 62 -2.88 8.93 -8.93
C PRO A 62 -1.96 7.86 -8.34
N ILE A 63 -1.07 7.34 -9.19
CA ILE A 63 0.05 6.48 -8.78
C ILE A 63 1.36 7.22 -9.09
N ASP A 64 1.68 8.19 -8.24
CA ASP A 64 2.90 8.98 -8.39
C ASP A 64 4.12 8.08 -8.19
N GLY A 65 4.90 7.86 -9.25
CA GLY A 65 6.18 7.11 -9.21
C GLY A 65 6.11 5.66 -8.76
N GLY A 66 4.89 5.11 -8.60
CA GLY A 66 4.64 3.79 -8.05
C GLY A 66 4.74 2.64 -9.05
N GLY A 67 4.10 1.54 -8.69
CA GLY A 67 4.12 0.30 -9.47
C GLY A 67 3.07 -0.70 -9.04
N PHE A 68 3.20 -1.91 -9.56
CA PHE A 68 2.37 -3.04 -9.21
C PHE A 68 3.25 -4.24 -8.91
N ARG A 69 2.87 -5.04 -7.92
CA ARG A 69 3.39 -6.39 -7.74
C ARG A 69 2.30 -7.38 -8.08
N ILE A 70 2.57 -8.21 -9.07
CA ILE A 70 1.69 -9.30 -9.49
C ILE A 70 2.16 -10.56 -8.80
N ILE A 71 1.23 -11.23 -8.14
CA ILE A 71 1.45 -12.45 -7.38
C ILE A 71 0.59 -13.53 -8.03
N ARG A 72 1.17 -14.72 -8.21
CA ARG A 72 0.57 -15.84 -8.93
C ARG A 72 0.66 -17.10 -8.08
N SER A 73 -0.43 -17.86 -8.06
CA SER A 73 -0.45 -19.27 -7.65
C SER A 73 -0.75 -20.12 -8.88
N GLU A 74 -0.13 -21.29 -8.97
CA GLU A 74 -0.31 -22.25 -10.06
C GLU A 74 -0.68 -23.63 -9.50
N THR A 75 -1.79 -24.17 -9.97
CA THR A 75 -2.32 -25.45 -9.52
C THR A 75 -2.57 -26.33 -10.73
N ALA A 76 -1.93 -27.49 -10.79
CA ALA A 76 -2.24 -28.47 -11.84
C ALA A 76 -3.73 -28.85 -11.79
N ALA A 77 -4.39 -29.00 -12.94
CA ALA A 77 -5.83 -29.28 -13.01
C ALA A 77 -6.23 -30.51 -12.18
N GLY A 78 -5.40 -31.56 -12.20
CA GLY A 78 -5.61 -32.78 -11.43
C GLY A 78 -5.45 -32.62 -9.91
N ASN A 79 -4.85 -31.52 -9.45
CA ASN A 79 -4.63 -31.19 -8.04
C ASN A 79 -5.56 -30.06 -7.56
N ALA A 80 -6.49 -29.59 -8.38
CA ALA A 80 -7.45 -28.58 -7.98
C ALA A 80 -8.44 -29.19 -6.97
N CYS A 81 -8.27 -28.83 -5.69
CA CYS A 81 -9.10 -29.31 -4.60
C CYS A 81 -9.72 -28.15 -3.79
N PRO A 82 -10.98 -28.27 -3.34
CA PRO A 82 -11.59 -27.26 -2.48
C PRO A 82 -10.81 -27.06 -1.17
N GLY A 83 -10.46 -25.81 -0.85
CA GLY A 83 -9.80 -25.46 0.41
C GLY A 83 -8.30 -25.76 0.47
N CYS A 84 -7.69 -26.22 -0.62
CA CYS A 84 -6.25 -26.46 -0.66
C CYS A 84 -5.48 -25.13 -0.58
N PRO A 85 -4.46 -25.03 0.30
CA PRO A 85 -3.63 -23.83 0.40
C PRO A 85 -3.01 -23.50 -0.96
N GLN A 86 -3.25 -22.29 -1.45
CA GLN A 86 -2.63 -21.79 -2.66
C GLN A 86 -1.25 -21.20 -2.32
N ASP A 87 -0.21 -21.65 -3.03
CA ASP A 87 1.15 -21.13 -2.88
C ASP A 87 1.34 -19.90 -3.78
N TYR A 88 1.02 -18.73 -3.25
CA TYR A 88 1.19 -17.46 -3.95
C TYR A 88 2.64 -17.00 -3.94
N ARG A 89 3.21 -16.83 -5.14
CA ARG A 89 4.56 -16.34 -5.34
C ARG A 89 4.57 -15.08 -6.17
N THR A 90 5.56 -14.22 -5.95
CA THR A 90 5.72 -13.01 -6.78
C THR A 90 6.06 -13.45 -8.21
N LEU A 91 5.21 -13.08 -9.15
CA LEU A 91 5.44 -13.27 -10.58
C LEU A 91 6.35 -12.17 -11.10
N VAL A 92 5.97 -10.92 -10.84
CA VAL A 92 6.69 -9.74 -11.34
C VAL A 92 6.36 -8.51 -10.51
N THR A 93 7.32 -7.60 -10.43
CA THR A 93 7.09 -6.22 -9.98
C THR A 93 7.32 -5.29 -11.16
N LEU A 94 6.33 -4.45 -11.46
CA LEU A 94 6.27 -3.55 -12.60
C LEU A 94 6.28 -2.11 -12.11
N ALA A 95 7.15 -1.28 -12.67
CA ALA A 95 6.97 0.16 -12.56
C ALA A 95 5.79 0.60 -13.44
N VAL A 96 5.17 1.72 -13.09
CA VAL A 96 4.11 2.33 -13.90
C VAL A 96 4.59 2.67 -15.33
N ALA A 97 5.89 2.89 -15.52
CA ALA A 97 6.55 3.12 -16.81
C ALA A 97 7.17 1.86 -17.46
N ASP A 98 6.93 0.66 -16.92
CA ASP A 98 7.45 -0.59 -17.49
C ASP A 98 6.75 -0.91 -18.83
N ASP A 99 7.52 -1.20 -19.88
CA ASP A 99 6.99 -1.46 -21.24
C ASP A 99 6.10 -2.71 -21.31
N ARG A 100 6.25 -3.65 -20.37
CA ARG A 100 5.40 -4.85 -20.28
C ARG A 100 4.03 -4.54 -19.70
N LEU A 101 3.87 -3.37 -19.09
CA LEU A 101 2.61 -2.90 -18.52
C LEU A 101 1.88 -2.06 -19.55
N GLY A 102 0.92 -2.68 -20.23
CA GLY A 102 0.00 -1.97 -21.11
C GLY A 102 -0.84 -0.98 -20.31
N ARG A 103 -0.95 0.25 -20.81
CA ARG A 103 -1.90 1.24 -20.30
C ARG A 103 -3.00 1.48 -21.33
N GLU A 104 -4.21 1.31 -20.87
CA GLU A 104 -5.41 1.64 -21.62
C GLU A 104 -5.96 2.99 -21.11
N GLY A 105 -6.83 3.61 -21.92
CA GLY A 105 -7.52 4.83 -21.50
C GLY A 105 -8.31 4.62 -20.20
N GLY A 106 -8.50 5.70 -19.43
CA GLY A 106 -9.32 5.66 -18.22
C GLY A 106 -8.67 4.99 -17.00
N GLY A 107 -7.34 4.91 -16.94
CA GLY A 107 -6.64 4.38 -15.77
C GLY A 107 -6.68 2.85 -15.66
N ARG A 108 -6.93 2.17 -16.78
CA ARG A 108 -6.91 0.72 -16.89
C ARG A 108 -5.53 0.23 -17.31
N PHE A 109 -5.09 -0.84 -16.66
CA PHE A 109 -3.80 -1.47 -16.87
C PHE A 109 -3.99 -2.88 -17.38
N ARG A 110 -3.00 -3.34 -18.13
CA ARG A 110 -3.00 -4.63 -18.79
C ARG A 110 -1.63 -5.28 -18.70
N TYR A 111 -1.59 -6.56 -18.34
CA TYR A 111 -0.38 -7.38 -18.34
C TYR A 111 -0.66 -8.74 -19.00
N VAL A 112 0.34 -9.33 -19.63
CA VAL A 112 0.25 -10.68 -20.23
C VAL A 112 1.26 -11.59 -19.55
N ASP A 113 0.75 -12.61 -18.85
CA ASP A 113 1.56 -13.73 -18.39
C ASP A 113 1.66 -14.77 -19.50
N ALA A 114 2.74 -14.70 -20.28
CA ALA A 114 3.02 -15.66 -21.35
C ALA A 114 3.64 -16.97 -20.83
N ALA A 115 4.17 -16.97 -19.60
CA ALA A 115 4.87 -18.10 -19.00
C ALA A 115 3.88 -19.04 -18.27
N VAL A 116 2.83 -19.46 -19.01
CA VAL A 116 1.75 -20.32 -18.52
C VAL A 116 1.74 -21.64 -19.28
N ALA A 117 1.65 -22.74 -18.54
CA ALA A 117 1.56 -24.09 -19.06
C ALA A 117 0.09 -24.52 -19.18
N ALA A 118 -0.21 -25.34 -20.19
CA ALA A 118 -1.52 -25.93 -20.34
C ALA A 118 -1.77 -27.03 -19.28
N GLY A 119 -3.04 -27.18 -18.89
CA GLY A 119 -3.44 -28.10 -17.83
C GLY A 119 -3.28 -27.53 -16.41
N PHE A 120 -3.13 -26.21 -16.27
CA PHE A 120 -3.01 -25.52 -14.98
C PHE A 120 -4.11 -24.48 -14.79
N PHE A 121 -4.57 -24.38 -13.54
CA PHE A 121 -5.36 -23.26 -13.04
C PHE A 121 -4.41 -22.24 -12.40
N TYR A 122 -4.54 -20.99 -12.82
CA TYR A 122 -3.75 -19.89 -12.31
C TYR A 122 -4.64 -18.93 -11.54
N SER A 123 -4.23 -18.58 -10.32
CA SER A 123 -4.85 -17.50 -9.54
C SER A 123 -3.88 -16.33 -9.41
N TYR A 124 -4.40 -15.11 -9.55
CA TYR A 124 -3.63 -13.88 -9.53
C TYR A 124 -4.18 -12.90 -8.51
N ARG A 125 -3.25 -12.12 -7.94
CA ARG A 125 -3.53 -10.92 -7.16
C ARG A 125 -2.54 -9.82 -7.52
N VAL A 126 -2.96 -8.58 -7.37
CA VAL A 126 -2.13 -7.40 -7.64
C VAL A 126 -2.13 -6.50 -6.42
N ALA A 127 -0.94 -6.09 -5.98
CA ALA A 127 -0.77 -5.07 -4.96
C ALA A 127 -0.16 -3.81 -5.57
N VAL A 128 -0.71 -2.65 -5.22
CA VAL A 128 -0.17 -1.36 -5.64
C VAL A 128 1.06 -1.03 -4.81
N ARG A 129 2.10 -0.52 -5.46
CA ARG A 129 3.32 -0.03 -4.82
C ARG A 129 3.36 1.50 -4.92
N ASP A 130 3.60 2.19 -3.81
CA ASP A 130 3.83 3.63 -3.82
C ASP A 130 5.26 3.99 -4.32
N HIS A 131 5.57 5.28 -4.47
CA HIS A 131 6.93 5.73 -4.84
C HIS A 131 7.99 5.41 -3.78
N SER A 132 7.59 5.18 -2.53
CA SER A 132 8.50 4.84 -1.42
C SER A 132 8.80 3.35 -1.35
N GLY A 133 8.15 2.54 -2.20
CA GLY A 133 8.32 1.10 -2.28
C GLY A 133 7.38 0.29 -1.36
N HIS A 134 6.46 0.92 -0.65
CA HIS A 134 5.50 0.22 0.20
C HIS A 134 4.34 -0.34 -0.64
N TYR A 135 3.88 -1.53 -0.27
CA TYR A 135 2.74 -2.17 -0.90
C TYR A 135 1.46 -1.91 -0.11
N GLY A 136 0.40 -1.55 -0.84
CA GLY A 136 -0.97 -1.56 -0.32
C GLY A 136 -1.54 -2.97 -0.20
N GLU A 137 -2.83 -3.03 0.07
CA GLU A 137 -3.58 -4.29 0.12
C GLU A 137 -3.60 -5.00 -1.24
N GLU A 138 -3.72 -6.33 -1.19
CA GLU A 138 -3.89 -7.15 -2.38
C GLU A 138 -5.29 -6.95 -2.98
N SER A 139 -5.38 -7.05 -4.30
CA SER A 139 -6.64 -7.03 -5.03
C SER A 139 -7.56 -8.20 -4.67
N ASN A 140 -8.78 -8.18 -5.23
CA ASN A 140 -9.55 -9.40 -5.38
C ASN A 140 -8.74 -10.48 -6.13
N GLU A 141 -9.04 -11.75 -5.86
CA GLU A 141 -8.45 -12.88 -6.58
C GLU A 141 -9.10 -13.02 -7.96
N ALA A 142 -8.28 -13.23 -8.98
CA ALA A 142 -8.72 -13.51 -10.34
C ALA A 142 -8.11 -14.81 -10.86
N GLY A 143 -8.95 -15.75 -11.29
CA GLY A 143 -8.53 -17.07 -11.74
C GLY A 143 -8.77 -17.31 -13.23
N ALA A 144 -7.87 -18.05 -13.88
CA ALA A 144 -8.06 -18.51 -15.26
C ALA A 144 -7.45 -19.90 -15.46
N PHE A 145 -8.13 -20.72 -16.27
CA PHE A 145 -7.67 -22.06 -16.63
C PHE A 145 -7.00 -22.04 -18.01
N ARG A 146 -5.79 -22.60 -18.11
CA ARG A 146 -5.12 -22.79 -19.40
C ARG A 146 -5.45 -24.17 -19.95
N SER A 147 -6.34 -24.24 -20.93
CA SER A 147 -6.77 -25.51 -21.54
C SER A 147 -5.62 -26.24 -22.24
N LEU A 148 -5.62 -27.57 -22.11
CA LEU A 148 -4.90 -28.46 -23.02
C LEU A 148 -5.66 -28.40 -24.36
N ARG A 149 -4.98 -28.02 -25.44
CA ARG A 149 -5.58 -28.01 -26.77
C ARG A 149 -5.45 -29.38 -27.41
#